data_AF-A0A1G6AR01-F1
#
_entry.id   AF-A0A1G6AR01-F1
#
_cell.length_a   1.000
_cell.length_b   1.000
_cell.length_c   1.000
_cell.angle_alpha   90.00
_cell.angle_beta   90.00
_cell.angle_gamma   90.00
#
_symmetry.space_group_name_H-M   'P 1'
#
loop_
_entity.id
_entity.type
_entity.pdbx_description
1 polymer ?
#
loop_
_entity_poly.entity_id
_entity_poly.type
_entity_poly.pdbx_seq_one_letter_code
_entity_poly.pdbx_strand_id
1 'polypeptide(L)' 'MKELANKNKSKAPQFNHGPLVEKGPTAGQVRSRTKSGQWRKKRSDAGVQRKKD' A
#
# COMPACT_ATOMS: atom_id res chain seq x y z
N MET A 1 -22.22 -3.92 -27.39
CA MET A 1 -22.23 -5.02 -26.40
C MET A 1 -21.67 -4.51 -25.09
N LYS A 2 -22.25 -5.00 -23.98
CA LYS A 2 -22.13 -4.50 -22.61
C LYS A 2 -20.70 -4.17 -22.16
N GLU A 3 -20.59 -2.96 -21.62
CA GLU A 3 -19.54 -2.49 -20.73
C GLU A 3 -19.45 -3.41 -19.50
N LEU A 4 -18.58 -4.42 -19.56
CA LEU A 4 -18.27 -5.34 -18.46
C LEU A 4 -16.76 -5.57 -18.38
N ALA A 5 -15.95 -4.52 -18.55
CA ALA A 5 -14.50 -4.59 -18.39
C ALA A 5 -14.09 -4.18 -16.96
N ASN A 6 -14.48 -5.03 -16.01
CA ASN A 6 -13.70 -5.33 -14.81
C ASN A 6 -13.52 -4.19 -13.79
N LYS A 7 -14.44 -4.15 -12.81
CA LYS A 7 -14.50 -3.28 -11.62
C LYS A 7 -13.34 -3.48 -10.61
N ASN A 8 -12.19 -3.97 -11.07
CA ASN A 8 -11.00 -4.31 -10.27
C ASN A 8 -9.68 -3.79 -10.86
N LYS A 9 -9.71 -2.87 -11.84
CA LYS A 9 -8.48 -2.29 -12.45
C LYS A 9 -7.75 -1.26 -11.56
N SER A 10 -8.27 -0.92 -10.38
CA SER A 10 -7.73 0.15 -9.52
C SER A 10 -6.66 -0.30 -8.52
N LYS A 11 -6.19 -1.56 -8.57
CA LYS A 11 -5.23 -2.10 -7.58
C LYS A 11 -4.06 -2.90 -8.16
N ALA A 12 -3.77 -2.80 -9.45
CA ALA A 12 -2.57 -3.44 -9.97
C ALA A 12 -1.34 -2.59 -9.56
N PRO A 13 -0.35 -3.16 -8.84
CA PRO A 13 0.81 -2.41 -8.34
C PRO A 13 1.64 -1.73 -9.44
N GLN A 14 1.42 -2.11 -10.70
CA GLN A 14 2.01 -1.49 -11.88
C GLN A 14 1.52 -0.06 -12.16
N PHE A 15 0.30 0.31 -11.75
CA PHE A 15 -0.22 1.68 -11.91
C PHE A 15 0.08 2.56 -10.69
N ASN A 16 0.48 1.94 -9.61
CA ASN A 16 0.73 2.61 -8.36
C ASN A 16 2.22 2.95 -8.41
N HIS A 17 2.59 4.22 -8.25
CA HIS A 17 3.99 4.68 -8.32
C HIS A 17 4.94 4.04 -7.26
N GLY A 18 4.51 2.95 -6.60
CA GLY A 18 5.26 2.09 -5.71
C GLY A 18 4.40 1.02 -5.01
N PRO A 19 5.05 0.22 -4.15
CA PRO A 19 4.36 -0.74 -3.30
C PRO A 19 3.41 -0.05 -2.33
N LEU A 20 2.21 -0.60 -2.19
CA LEU A 20 1.18 -0.10 -1.29
C LEU A 20 1.43 -0.52 0.16
N VAL A 21 0.91 0.28 1.09
CA VAL A 21 0.77 -0.10 2.49
C VAL A 21 -0.49 -0.95 2.63
N GLU A 22 -0.36 -2.17 3.19
CA GLU A 22 -1.50 -3.09 3.35
C GLU A 22 -2.34 -2.80 4.59
N LYS A 23 -1.70 -2.41 5.70
CA LYS A 23 -2.34 -2.26 7.03
C LYS A 23 -1.83 -1.02 7.76
N GLY A 24 -2.71 -0.37 8.51
CA GLY A 24 -2.42 0.81 9.34
C GLY A 24 -3.07 2.11 8.83
N PRO A 25 -2.75 3.26 9.44
CA PRO A 25 -3.37 4.56 9.13
C PRO A 25 -3.20 5.02 7.68
N THR A 26 -2.20 4.50 6.98
CA THR A 26 -1.88 4.83 5.59
C THR A 26 -2.16 3.66 4.63
N ALA A 27 -2.98 2.69 5.04
CA ALA A 27 -3.35 1.56 4.18
C ALA A 27 -3.98 2.05 2.86
N GLY A 28 -3.54 1.46 1.74
CA GLY A 28 -3.96 1.88 0.40
C GLY A 28 -3.17 3.06 -0.18
N GLN A 29 -2.23 3.64 0.56
CA GLN A 29 -1.29 4.64 0.04
C GLN A 29 0.03 3.99 -0.37
N VAL A 30 0.75 4.63 -1.31
CA VAL A 30 2.10 4.19 -1.72
C VAL A 30 3.07 4.39 -0.55
N ARG A 31 3.95 3.41 -0.31
CA ARG A 31 4.99 3.48 0.73
C ARG A 31 5.84 4.73 0.54
N SER A 32 6.47 5.24 1.60
CA SER A 32 7.41 6.35 1.46
C SER A 32 8.79 5.88 0.99
N ARG A 33 9.50 6.74 0.25
CA ARG A 33 10.89 6.53 -0.16
C ARG A 33 11.87 7.19 0.82
N THR A 34 13.10 6.70 0.86
CA THR A 34 14.24 7.40 1.46
C THR A 34 14.69 8.55 0.56
N LYS A 35 15.54 9.45 1.08
CA LYS A 35 16.17 10.51 0.25
C LYS A 35 16.97 9.93 -0.92
N SER A 36 17.51 8.72 -0.76
CA SER A 36 18.19 7.96 -1.81
C SER A 36 17.25 7.21 -2.77
N GLY A 37 15.93 7.39 -2.67
CA GLY A 37 14.94 6.81 -3.58
C GLY A 37 14.51 5.37 -3.27
N GLN A 38 15.08 4.74 -2.24
CA GLN A 38 14.77 3.36 -1.86
C GLN A 38 13.48 3.26 -1.04
N TRP A 39 12.71 2.19 -1.21
CA TRP A 39 11.52 1.96 -0.41
C TRP A 39 11.84 1.60 1.04
N ARG A 40 11.09 2.16 1.98
CA ARG A 40 11.42 2.18 3.42
C ARG A 40 11.34 0.88 4.24
N LYS A 41 11.66 -0.34 3.78
CA LYS A 41 11.39 -1.63 4.50
C LYS A 41 10.01 -1.74 5.25
N LYS A 42 9.65 -2.91 5.76
CA LYS A 42 8.48 -3.02 6.65
C LYS A 42 8.98 -2.78 8.06
N ARG A 43 8.24 -2.01 8.88
CA ARG A 43 8.59 -1.89 10.31
C ARG A 43 8.22 -3.18 11.04
N SER A 44 8.96 -3.53 12.10
CA SER A 44 8.70 -4.74 12.89
C SER A 44 7.34 -4.73 13.59
N ASP A 45 6.83 -3.55 13.93
CA ASP A 45 5.54 -3.32 14.57
C ASP A 45 4.37 -3.21 13.58
N ALA A 46 4.62 -3.29 12.27
CA ALA A 46 3.58 -3.09 11.26
C ALA A 46 2.56 -4.24 11.27
N GLY A 47 1.31 -3.91 11.60
CA GLY A 47 0.21 -4.87 11.72
C GLY A 47 0.07 -5.48 13.12
N VAL A 48 0.92 -5.07 14.07
CA VAL A 48 0.75 -5.40 15.49
C VAL A 48 -0.25 -4.43 16.10
N GLN A 49 -1.33 -4.94 16.69
CA GLN A 49 -2.28 -4.13 17.43
C GLN A 49 -1.59 -3.57 18.67
N ARG A 50 -1.64 -2.25 18.88
CA ARG A 50 -1.12 -1.65 20.11
C ARG A 50 -1.87 -2.25 21.31
N LYS A 51 -1.14 -2.65 22.35
CA LYS A 51 -1.77 -2.98 23.62
C LYS A 51 -2.46 -1.71 24.14
N LYS A 52 -3.68 -1.88 24.63
CA LYS A 52 -4.43 -0.82 25.28
C LYS A 52 -4.08 -0.94 26.75
N ASP A 53 -3.42 0.09 27.30
CA ASP A 53 -3.18 0.21 28.73
C ASP A 53 -4.48 0.52 29.49
#